data_AF-A0A075H186-F1
#
_entry.id   AF-A0A075H186-F1
#
_cell.length_a   1.000
_cell.length_b   1.000
_cell.length_c   1.000
_cell.angle_alpha   90.00
_cell.angle_beta   90.00
_cell.angle_gamma   90.00
#
_symmetry.space_group_name_H-M   'P 1'
#
loop_
_entity.id
_entity.type
_entity.pdbx_description
1 polymer ?
#
loop_
_entity_poly.entity_id
_entity_poly.type
_entity_poly.pdbx_seq_one_letter_code
_entity_poly.pdbx_strand_id
1 'polypeptide(L)'
;MSPVRFKERHRNYLRLLKASPAFQKGDSAKRAALLKSMEEAYTLLSSPAAKAFDLSLEPEKSAAPYGTGKFGRGCLLARRLCEQGARFIEVTSDYGPFLRWDTHENGHTRLAQLKKQIDRPLAQLVVDLEQRGLLDRTLIVLASEFSRDMLVEGKPNKQVRGQVPQPDVINDLKFYGMHRHFTAAGSVLMFGGGVKPGHLFGRTADERPCKTIADPATITDLHATIFHAMGIPPTHHVTVEQRPFFATKDGKGNPLRGILA
;
A
#
# COMPACT_ATOMS: atom_id res chain seq x y z
N MET A 1 -14.37 23.02 -7.71
CA MET A 1 -15.83 23.15 -7.49
C MET A 1 -16.03 24.19 -6.39
N SER A 2 -16.93 25.17 -6.53
CA SER A 2 -17.08 26.19 -5.49
C SER A 2 -17.68 25.60 -4.20
N PRO A 3 -17.34 26.13 -3.01
CA PRO A 3 -17.90 25.68 -1.74
C PRO A 3 -19.44 25.70 -1.71
N VAL A 4 -20.04 26.72 -2.33
CA VAL A 4 -21.49 26.86 -2.47
C VAL A 4 -22.09 25.69 -3.27
N ARG A 5 -21.51 25.37 -4.42
CA ARG A 5 -21.98 24.26 -5.27
C ARG A 5 -21.80 22.91 -4.59
N PHE A 6 -20.72 22.73 -3.81
CA PHE A 6 -20.48 21.52 -3.04
C PHE A 6 -21.55 21.33 -1.95
N LYS A 7 -21.84 22.38 -1.17
CA LYS A 7 -22.89 22.37 -0.13
C LYS A 7 -24.27 22.05 -0.70
N GLU A 8 -24.66 22.68 -1.81
CA GLU A 8 -25.96 22.42 -2.45
C GLU A 8 -26.04 21.01 -3.03
N ARG A 9 -24.95 20.46 -3.57
CA ARG A 9 -24.90 19.05 -4.00
C ARG A 9 -25.07 18.08 -2.84
N HIS A 10 -24.40 18.33 -1.71
CA HIS A 10 -24.56 17.51 -0.51
C HIS A 10 -26.01 17.53 0.00
N ARG A 11 -26.63 18.71 0.08
CA ARG A 11 -28.04 18.86 0.48
C ARG A 11 -28.98 18.07 -0.44
N ASN A 12 -28.76 18.16 -1.75
CA ASN A 12 -29.55 17.42 -2.74
C ASN A 12 -29.35 15.92 -2.64
N TYR A 13 -28.10 15.46 -2.44
CA TYR A 13 -27.80 14.05 -2.22
C TYR A 13 -28.54 13.50 -1.00
N LEU A 14 -28.47 14.18 0.15
CA LEU A 14 -29.18 13.75 1.36
C LEU A 14 -30.69 13.71 1.17
N ARG A 15 -31.27 14.66 0.42
CA ARG A 15 -32.70 14.66 0.08
C ARG A 15 -33.06 13.42 -0.74
N LEU A 16 -32.29 13.12 -1.79
CA LEU A 16 -32.52 11.96 -2.64
C LEU A 16 -32.31 10.64 -1.89
N LEU A 17 -31.26 10.56 -1.06
CA LEU A 17 -30.97 9.39 -0.24
C LEU A 17 -32.13 9.10 0.72
N LYS A 18 -32.64 10.11 1.45
CA LYS A 18 -33.76 9.96 2.38
C LYS A 18 -35.08 9.61 1.68
N ALA A 19 -35.26 10.04 0.44
CA ALA A 19 -36.43 9.69 -0.39
C ALA A 19 -36.30 8.29 -1.05
N SER A 20 -35.12 7.69 -1.06
CA SER A 20 -34.88 6.40 -1.71
C SER A 20 -35.62 5.27 -0.98
N PRO A 21 -36.39 4.42 -1.69
CA PRO A 21 -37.03 3.25 -1.10
C PRO A 21 -36.04 2.29 -0.43
N ALA A 22 -34.83 2.15 -1.00
CA ALA A 22 -33.78 1.31 -0.43
C ALA A 22 -33.28 1.84 0.92
N PHE A 23 -33.17 3.16 1.06
CA PHE A 23 -32.79 3.78 2.32
C PHE A 23 -33.93 3.69 3.34
N GLN A 24 -35.18 3.90 2.94
CA GLN A 24 -36.33 3.86 3.85
C GLN A 24 -36.60 2.47 4.41
N LYS A 25 -36.47 1.43 3.57
CA LYS A 25 -36.64 0.01 3.95
C LYS A 25 -35.41 -0.59 4.62
N GLY A 26 -34.28 0.11 4.61
CA GLY A 26 -33.03 -0.35 5.21
C GLY A 26 -33.08 -0.40 6.73
N ASP A 27 -32.25 -1.28 7.30
CA ASP A 27 -32.05 -1.37 8.74
C ASP A 27 -31.63 -0.03 9.37
N SER A 28 -32.17 0.28 10.55
CA SER A 28 -31.98 1.56 11.22
C SER A 28 -30.51 1.85 11.56
N ALA A 29 -29.76 0.85 12.02
CA ALA A 29 -28.35 1.00 12.37
C ALA A 29 -27.50 1.22 11.10
N LYS A 30 -27.76 0.46 10.03
CA LYS A 30 -27.08 0.66 8.73
C LYS A 30 -27.34 2.05 8.14
N ARG A 31 -28.57 2.56 8.25
CA ARG A 31 -28.92 3.93 7.81
C ARG A 31 -28.17 4.99 8.60
N ALA A 32 -28.12 4.85 9.93
CA ALA A 32 -27.40 5.77 10.80
C ALA A 32 -25.88 5.76 10.48
N ALA A 33 -25.30 4.58 10.27
CA ALA A 33 -23.90 4.43 9.89
C ALA A 33 -23.59 5.11 8.55
N LEU A 34 -24.45 4.93 7.53
CA LEU A 34 -24.28 5.59 6.23
C LEU A 34 -24.36 7.12 6.35
N LEU A 35 -25.35 7.65 7.06
CA LEU A 35 -25.49 9.10 7.26
C LEU A 35 -24.29 9.68 8.00
N LYS A 36 -23.82 8.99 9.05
CA LYS A 36 -22.61 9.37 9.79
C LYS A 36 -21.40 9.42 8.87
N SER A 37 -21.18 8.38 8.07
CA SER A 37 -20.08 8.32 7.10
C SER A 37 -20.11 9.47 6.09
N MET A 38 -21.31 9.83 5.58
CA MET A 38 -21.48 10.94 4.64
C MET A 38 -21.20 12.30 5.30
N GLU A 39 -21.65 12.51 6.53
CA GLU A 39 -21.40 13.74 7.29
C GLU A 39 -19.91 13.91 7.62
N GLU A 40 -19.23 12.83 8.02
CA GLU A 40 -17.77 12.83 8.26
C GLU A 40 -16.99 13.16 6.98
N ALA A 41 -17.39 12.59 5.84
CA ALA A 41 -16.79 12.90 4.54
C ALA A 41 -17.01 14.37 4.14
N TYR A 42 -18.23 14.89 4.34
CA TYR A 42 -18.51 16.32 4.09
C TYR A 42 -17.68 17.23 4.99
N THR A 43 -17.57 16.89 6.28
CA THR A 43 -16.75 17.62 7.26
C THR A 43 -15.29 17.65 6.84
N LEU A 44 -14.72 16.50 6.44
CA LEU A 44 -13.34 16.43 5.96
C LEU A 44 -13.12 17.30 4.71
N LEU A 45 -14.01 17.17 3.71
CA LEU A 45 -13.89 17.89 2.43
C LEU A 45 -14.16 19.40 2.55
N SER A 46 -14.85 19.83 3.60
CA SER A 46 -15.07 21.25 3.90
C SER A 46 -14.03 21.83 4.86
N SER A 47 -13.20 21.00 5.49
CA SER A 47 -12.15 21.43 6.40
C SER A 47 -10.92 21.98 5.66
N PRO A 48 -10.04 22.75 6.35
CA PRO A 48 -8.75 23.17 5.79
C PRO A 48 -7.88 22.00 5.29
N ALA A 49 -8.04 20.80 5.87
CA ALA A 49 -7.29 19.60 5.47
C ALA A 49 -7.58 19.18 4.02
N ALA A 50 -8.72 19.59 3.43
CA ALA A 50 -9.03 19.35 2.03
C ALA A 50 -7.96 19.93 1.08
N LYS A 51 -7.25 21.00 1.49
CA LYS A 51 -6.16 21.58 0.70
C LYS A 51 -4.98 20.61 0.51
N ALA A 52 -4.79 19.63 1.40
CA ALA A 52 -3.75 18.62 1.23
C ALA A 52 -3.90 17.84 -0.08
N PHE A 53 -5.14 17.62 -0.51
CA PHE A 53 -5.49 16.89 -1.74
C PHE A 53 -5.32 17.70 -3.02
N ASP A 54 -5.12 19.02 -2.91
CA ASP A 54 -4.88 19.88 -4.07
C ASP A 54 -3.38 19.93 -4.37
N LEU A 55 -2.94 19.05 -5.27
CA LEU A 55 -1.56 18.99 -5.74
C LEU A 55 -1.18 20.18 -6.63
N SER A 56 -2.14 20.95 -7.15
CA SER A 56 -1.83 22.13 -7.96
C SER A 56 -1.19 23.26 -7.15
N LEU A 57 -1.25 23.17 -5.81
CA LEU A 57 -0.60 24.08 -4.88
C LEU A 57 0.91 23.79 -4.74
N GLU A 58 1.42 22.71 -5.32
CA GLU A 58 2.84 22.37 -5.28
C GLU A 58 3.62 23.13 -6.36
N PRO A 59 4.73 23.80 -6.00
CA PRO A 59 5.63 24.37 -7.00
C PRO A 59 6.13 23.28 -7.96
N GLU A 60 6.24 23.60 -9.25
CA GLU A 60 6.66 22.65 -10.29
C GLU A 60 7.99 21.96 -9.92
N LYS A 61 8.97 22.72 -9.43
CA LYS A 61 10.27 22.19 -8.97
C LYS A 61 10.12 21.14 -7.87
N SER A 62 9.13 21.28 -6.98
CA SER A 62 8.87 20.32 -5.90
C SER A 62 8.11 19.09 -6.39
N ALA A 63 7.21 19.25 -7.37
CA ALA A 63 6.42 18.15 -7.91
C ALA A 63 7.19 17.33 -8.97
N ALA A 64 8.11 17.96 -9.71
CA ALA A 64 8.81 17.36 -10.84
C ALA A 64 9.54 16.03 -10.51
N PRO A 65 10.22 15.86 -9.35
CA PRO A 65 10.87 14.59 -9.01
C PRO A 65 9.87 13.45 -8.77
N TYR A 66 8.64 13.74 -8.34
CA TYR A 66 7.60 12.72 -8.23
C TYR A 66 7.07 12.25 -9.59
N GLY A 67 7.19 13.08 -10.62
CA GLY A 67 6.72 12.79 -11.97
C GLY A 67 5.19 12.79 -12.09
N THR A 68 4.69 12.38 -13.25
CA THR A 68 3.26 12.45 -13.59
C THR A 68 2.50 11.13 -13.36
N GLY A 69 3.23 10.05 -13.03
CA GLY A 69 2.68 8.73 -12.76
C GLY A 69 1.75 8.70 -11.55
N LYS A 70 0.84 7.72 -11.49
CA LYS A 70 -0.12 7.61 -10.38
C LYS A 70 0.59 7.42 -9.04
N PHE A 71 1.55 6.50 -8.97
CA PHE A 71 2.32 6.22 -7.75
C PHE A 71 3.05 7.47 -7.26
N GLY A 72 3.76 8.17 -8.17
CA GLY A 72 4.47 9.40 -7.83
C GLY A 72 3.58 10.53 -7.31
N ARG A 73 2.42 10.78 -7.95
CA ARG A 73 1.42 11.72 -7.42
C ARG A 73 0.87 11.26 -6.06
N GLY A 74 0.75 9.96 -5.83
CA GLY A 74 0.41 9.38 -4.54
C GLY A 74 1.46 9.66 -3.47
N CYS A 75 2.75 9.54 -3.78
CA CYS A 75 3.85 9.93 -2.89
C CYS A 75 3.84 11.43 -2.57
N LEU A 76 3.63 12.29 -3.57
CA LEU A 76 3.52 13.74 -3.34
C LEU A 76 2.32 14.09 -2.44
N LEU A 77 1.17 13.43 -2.67
CA LEU A 77 0.02 13.56 -1.80
C LEU A 77 0.32 13.07 -0.38
N ALA A 78 1.02 11.93 -0.24
CA ALA A 78 1.42 11.40 1.05
C ALA A 78 2.29 12.39 1.82
N ARG A 79 3.24 13.06 1.16
CA ARG A 79 4.05 14.13 1.76
C ARG A 79 3.17 15.23 2.36
N ARG A 80 2.21 15.75 1.58
CA ARG A 80 1.26 16.80 2.04
C ARG A 80 0.34 16.30 3.15
N LEU A 81 -0.09 15.05 3.11
CA LEU A 81 -0.89 14.44 4.17
C LEU A 81 -0.09 14.28 5.47
N CYS A 82 1.20 13.92 5.41
CA CYS A 82 2.09 13.91 6.56
C CYS A 82 2.26 15.32 7.16
N GLU A 83 2.38 16.35 6.33
CA GLU A 83 2.44 17.76 6.77
C GLU A 83 1.15 18.18 7.52
N GLN A 84 -0.02 17.67 7.11
CA GLN A 84 -1.29 17.91 7.80
C GLN A 84 -1.56 16.97 8.99
N GLY A 85 -0.65 16.03 9.31
CA GLY A 85 -0.78 15.14 10.45
C GLY A 85 -1.70 13.94 10.23
N ALA A 86 -1.88 13.49 8.98
CA ALA A 86 -2.55 12.21 8.71
C ALA A 86 -1.81 11.07 9.40
N ARG A 87 -2.56 10.18 10.07
CA ARG A 87 -2.00 9.09 10.91
C ARG A 87 -1.73 7.80 10.15
N PHE A 88 -2.38 7.63 9.01
CA PHE A 88 -2.24 6.45 8.16
C PHE A 88 -2.49 6.86 6.72
N ILE A 89 -1.56 6.49 5.83
CA ILE A 89 -1.60 6.86 4.41
C ILE A 89 -1.26 5.60 3.62
N GLU A 90 -2.12 5.24 2.68
CA GLU A 90 -1.86 4.16 1.73
C GLU A 90 -1.56 4.76 0.35
N VAL A 91 -0.43 4.37 -0.23
CA VAL A 91 -0.08 4.70 -1.61
C VAL A 91 0.00 3.40 -2.39
N THR A 92 -0.91 3.23 -3.34
CA THR A 92 -0.95 2.05 -4.21
C THR A 92 -0.68 2.42 -5.65
N SER A 93 -0.02 1.52 -6.36
CA SER A 93 0.15 1.59 -7.81
C SER A 93 -0.98 0.87 -8.56
N ASP A 94 -2.12 0.58 -7.91
CA ASP A 94 -3.30 -0.20 -8.33
C ASP A 94 -3.03 -1.59 -8.94
N TYR A 95 -4.08 -2.41 -8.93
CA TYR A 95 -4.17 -3.64 -9.70
C TYR A 95 -4.96 -3.41 -11.00
N GLY A 96 -4.54 -4.09 -12.06
CA GLY A 96 -5.34 -4.29 -13.26
C GLY A 96 -4.91 -5.60 -13.94
N PRO A 97 -5.84 -6.41 -14.48
CA PRO A 97 -5.46 -7.65 -15.18
C PRO A 97 -4.49 -7.36 -16.31
N PHE A 98 -3.37 -8.08 -16.34
CA PHE A 98 -2.25 -7.89 -17.27
C PHE A 98 -1.72 -6.44 -17.34
N LEU A 99 -1.92 -5.66 -16.28
CA LEU A 99 -1.48 -4.29 -16.14
C LEU A 99 -0.77 -4.11 -14.78
N ARG A 100 0.14 -3.14 -14.72
CA ARG A 100 0.86 -2.79 -13.49
C ARG A 100 1.53 -4.04 -12.88
N TRP A 101 1.24 -4.38 -11.62
CA TRP A 101 1.82 -5.52 -10.92
C TRP A 101 1.41 -6.89 -11.47
N ASP A 102 0.38 -6.96 -12.30
CA ASP A 102 0.11 -8.16 -13.07
C ASP A 102 1.12 -8.28 -14.23
N THR A 103 2.15 -9.07 -13.94
CA THR A 103 3.28 -9.37 -14.81
C THR A 103 3.13 -10.74 -15.49
N HIS A 104 1.90 -11.27 -15.60
CA HIS A 104 1.66 -12.53 -16.33
C HIS A 104 1.99 -12.44 -17.82
N GLU A 105 2.22 -11.24 -18.33
CA GLU A 105 2.73 -10.98 -19.66
C GLU A 105 3.86 -9.93 -19.57
N ASN A 106 4.86 -10.04 -20.44
CA ASN A 106 6.03 -9.17 -20.49
C ASN A 106 6.73 -9.00 -19.12
N GLY A 107 6.88 -10.07 -18.36
CA GLY A 107 7.13 -10.00 -16.91
C GLY A 107 8.37 -9.19 -16.54
N HIS A 108 9.52 -9.52 -17.12
CA HIS A 108 10.78 -8.83 -16.85
C HIS A 108 10.75 -7.36 -17.30
N THR A 109 10.33 -7.11 -18.55
CA THR A 109 10.32 -5.74 -19.11
C THR A 109 9.32 -4.84 -18.38
N ARG A 110 8.15 -5.38 -17.99
CA ARG A 110 7.16 -4.69 -17.17
C ARG A 110 7.71 -4.40 -15.78
N LEU A 111 8.34 -5.36 -15.12
CA LEU A 111 8.95 -5.15 -13.80
C LEU A 111 10.02 -4.05 -13.83
N ALA A 112 10.85 -4.00 -14.87
CA ALA A 112 11.84 -2.93 -15.05
C ALA A 112 11.17 -1.55 -15.18
N GLN A 113 10.04 -1.45 -15.89
CA GLN A 113 9.28 -0.20 -15.97
C GLN A 113 8.61 0.18 -14.66
N LEU A 114 8.03 -0.78 -13.93
CA LEU A 114 7.42 -0.54 -12.62
C LEU A 114 8.42 0.00 -11.61
N LYS A 115 9.63 -0.58 -11.57
CA LYS A 115 10.72 -0.10 -10.72
C LYS A 115 11.04 1.36 -10.98
N LYS A 116 11.13 1.78 -12.26
CA LYS A 116 11.35 3.20 -12.63
C LYS A 116 10.22 4.13 -12.18
N GLN A 117 8.99 3.63 -12.10
CA GLN A 117 7.83 4.41 -11.64
C GLN A 117 7.77 4.54 -10.10
N ILE A 118 8.48 3.70 -9.36
CA ILE A 118 8.44 3.62 -7.89
C ILE A 118 9.68 4.24 -7.27
N ASP A 119 10.86 3.90 -7.77
CA ASP A 119 12.16 4.20 -7.16
C ASP A 119 12.35 5.70 -6.91
N ARG A 120 12.26 6.51 -7.97
CA ARG A 120 12.44 7.96 -7.89
C ARG A 120 11.43 8.67 -6.97
N PRO A 121 10.10 8.50 -7.11
CA PRO A 121 9.14 9.18 -6.24
C PRO A 121 9.19 8.71 -4.79
N LEU A 122 9.52 7.44 -4.52
CA LEU A 122 9.70 6.95 -3.16
C LEU A 122 10.94 7.60 -2.51
N ALA A 123 12.07 7.64 -3.23
CA ALA A 123 13.27 8.30 -2.76
C ALA A 123 13.00 9.79 -2.46
N GLN A 124 12.27 10.48 -3.35
CA GLN A 124 11.89 11.88 -3.11
C GLN A 124 11.01 12.03 -1.86
N LEU A 125 10.06 11.13 -1.62
CA LEU A 125 9.22 11.18 -0.42
C LEU A 125 10.06 11.08 0.85
N VAL A 126 11.02 10.14 0.91
CA VAL A 126 11.92 9.98 2.05
C VAL A 126 12.72 11.27 2.29
N VAL A 127 13.35 11.81 1.25
CA VAL A 127 14.14 13.06 1.32
C VAL A 127 13.27 14.24 1.75
N ASP A 128 12.06 14.38 1.20
CA ASP A 128 11.17 15.48 1.53
C ASP A 128 10.72 15.43 3.00
N LEU A 129 10.40 14.24 3.51
CA LEU A 129 10.03 14.07 4.92
C LEU A 129 11.22 14.30 5.84
N GLU A 130 12.43 13.89 5.45
CA GLU A 130 13.66 14.16 6.21
C GLU A 130 13.93 15.66 6.31
N GLN A 131 13.94 16.37 5.18
CA GLN A 131 14.15 17.83 5.11
C GLN A 131 13.12 18.63 5.92
N ARG A 132 11.92 18.07 6.13
CA ARG A 132 10.84 18.69 6.90
C ARG A 132 10.83 18.26 8.38
N GLY A 133 11.77 17.43 8.82
CA GLY A 133 11.77 16.86 10.18
C GLY A 133 10.57 15.96 10.47
N LEU A 134 9.99 15.35 9.44
CA LEU A 134 8.81 14.48 9.53
C LEU A 134 9.15 13.00 9.49
N LEU A 135 10.32 12.63 8.96
CA LEU A 135 10.73 11.24 8.77
C LEU A 135 10.89 10.51 10.12
N ASP A 136 11.42 11.16 11.15
CA ASP A 136 11.61 10.54 12.47
C ASP A 136 10.30 10.07 13.11
N ARG A 137 9.20 10.77 12.83
CA ARG A 137 7.85 10.44 13.32
C ARG A 137 6.98 9.68 12.33
N THR A 138 7.50 9.37 11.14
CA THR A 138 6.75 8.75 10.05
C THR A 138 7.45 7.48 9.59
N LEU A 139 6.82 6.34 9.80
CA LEU A 139 7.29 5.06 9.27
C LEU A 139 6.74 4.86 7.85
N ILE A 140 7.62 4.87 6.85
CA ILE A 140 7.29 4.45 5.49
C ILE A 140 7.58 2.95 5.36
N VAL A 141 6.60 2.19 4.90
CA VAL A 141 6.73 0.76 4.60
C VAL A 141 6.41 0.53 3.13
N LEU A 142 7.40 0.05 2.35
CA LEU A 142 7.20 -0.43 0.99
C LEU A 142 7.20 -1.96 1.01
N ALA A 143 6.06 -2.56 0.67
CA ALA A 143 5.88 -4.01 0.60
C ALA A 143 5.10 -4.40 -0.67
N SER A 144 5.23 -5.67 -1.06
CA SER A 144 4.36 -6.32 -2.04
C SER A 144 3.73 -7.58 -1.43
N GLU A 145 2.62 -8.06 -2.00
CA GLU A 145 1.91 -9.24 -1.49
C GLU A 145 2.70 -10.54 -1.71
N PHE A 146 3.37 -10.64 -2.87
CA PHE A 146 4.23 -11.75 -3.26
C PHE A 146 5.25 -11.27 -4.30
N SER A 147 6.23 -12.12 -4.59
CA SER A 147 7.19 -11.90 -5.67
C SER A 147 6.81 -12.71 -6.92
N ARG A 148 7.59 -12.59 -7.99
CA ARG A 148 7.42 -13.36 -9.23
C ARG A 148 8.60 -14.28 -9.46
N ASP A 149 8.32 -15.52 -9.82
CA ASP A 149 9.37 -16.46 -10.20
C ASP A 149 9.84 -16.14 -11.63
N MET A 150 11.15 -16.17 -11.83
CA MET A 150 11.79 -15.93 -13.12
C MET A 150 11.52 -17.04 -14.16
N LEU A 151 11.18 -18.26 -13.71
CA LEU A 151 11.02 -19.45 -14.57
C LEU A 151 9.54 -19.84 -14.80
N VAL A 152 9.33 -20.67 -15.83
CA VAL A 152 8.03 -21.21 -16.24
C VAL A 152 7.38 -22.05 -15.13
N GLU A 153 6.10 -21.80 -14.86
CA GLU A 153 5.26 -22.67 -14.01
C GLU A 153 4.74 -23.88 -14.77
N GLY A 154 4.70 -24.99 -14.05
CA GLY A 154 4.10 -26.24 -14.48
C GLY A 154 4.89 -27.40 -13.91
N LYS A 155 4.21 -28.47 -13.53
CA LYS A 155 4.87 -29.78 -13.61
C LYS A 155 4.67 -30.25 -15.05
N PRO A 156 5.59 -31.04 -15.64
CA PRO A 156 5.34 -31.65 -16.95
C PRO A 156 3.94 -32.25 -17.08
N ASN A 157 3.40 -32.76 -15.96
CA ASN A 157 2.09 -33.43 -15.90
C ASN A 157 0.94 -32.53 -15.36
N LYS A 158 1.19 -31.25 -15.06
CA LYS A 158 0.18 -30.30 -14.56
C LYS A 158 0.43 -28.91 -15.14
N GLN A 159 -0.10 -28.68 -16.34
CA GLN A 159 -0.11 -27.36 -16.98
C GLN A 159 -1.06 -26.40 -16.25
N VAL A 160 -0.70 -25.12 -16.23
CA VAL A 160 -1.51 -24.05 -15.64
C VAL A 160 -2.53 -23.57 -16.69
N ARG A 161 -3.80 -23.44 -16.30
CA ARG A 161 -4.87 -22.95 -17.19
C ARG A 161 -4.81 -21.42 -17.30
N GLY A 162 -5.10 -20.87 -18.49
CA GLY A 162 -5.17 -19.41 -18.70
C GLY A 162 -3.81 -18.72 -18.76
N GLN A 163 -2.73 -19.48 -18.99
CA GLN A 163 -1.38 -18.96 -19.13
C GLN A 163 -1.17 -18.40 -20.54
N VAL A 164 -0.40 -17.30 -20.64
CA VAL A 164 0.07 -16.78 -21.93
C VAL A 164 0.91 -17.84 -22.66
N PRO A 165 0.79 -17.99 -24.00
CA PRO A 165 1.60 -18.92 -24.77
C PRO A 165 3.10 -18.69 -24.54
N GLN A 166 3.85 -19.77 -24.32
CA GLN A 166 5.30 -19.73 -24.15
C GLN A 166 5.99 -20.60 -25.18
N PRO A 167 7.14 -20.18 -25.73
CA PRO A 167 7.95 -21.04 -26.56
C PRO A 167 8.60 -22.13 -25.70
N ASP A 168 8.90 -23.28 -26.31
CA ASP A 168 9.66 -24.35 -25.65
C ASP A 168 11.08 -23.91 -25.26
N VAL A 169 11.65 -22.96 -26.02
CA VAL A 169 12.95 -22.33 -25.76
C VAL A 169 12.77 -20.83 -25.62
N ILE A 170 13.15 -20.29 -24.46
CA ILE A 170 13.08 -18.85 -24.18
C ILE A 170 14.31 -18.14 -24.76
N ASN A 171 14.09 -17.38 -25.85
CA ASN A 171 15.13 -16.56 -26.51
C ASN A 171 14.84 -15.05 -26.46
N ASP A 172 13.77 -14.63 -25.79
CA ASP A 172 13.34 -13.22 -25.71
C ASP A 172 13.04 -12.85 -24.25
N LEU A 173 13.52 -11.68 -23.84
CA LEU A 173 13.38 -11.15 -22.47
C LEU A 173 11.92 -11.06 -22.02
N LYS A 174 10.99 -10.85 -22.96
CA LYS A 174 9.56 -10.77 -22.62
C LYS A 174 9.09 -12.02 -21.90
N PHE A 175 9.58 -13.21 -22.27
CA PHE A 175 9.13 -14.49 -21.72
C PHE A 175 9.68 -14.79 -20.31
N TYR A 176 10.54 -13.94 -19.73
CA TYR A 176 11.03 -14.11 -18.36
C TYR A 176 10.09 -13.47 -17.32
N GLY A 177 9.94 -14.13 -16.16
CA GLY A 177 9.25 -13.56 -14.98
C GLY A 177 7.71 -13.59 -15.03
N MET A 178 7.10 -14.38 -15.92
CA MET A 178 5.67 -14.32 -16.22
C MET A 178 4.77 -15.27 -15.42
N HIS A 179 5.29 -16.19 -14.62
CA HIS A 179 4.56 -17.44 -14.39
C HIS A 179 4.02 -17.62 -12.98
N ARG A 180 4.90 -17.70 -11.97
CA ARG A 180 4.55 -18.09 -10.60
C ARG A 180 4.53 -16.92 -9.65
N HIS A 181 3.60 -16.94 -8.71
CA HIS A 181 3.79 -16.22 -7.45
C HIS A 181 4.90 -16.89 -6.65
N PHE A 182 6.04 -16.22 -6.54
CA PHE A 182 7.12 -16.64 -5.68
C PHE A 182 6.78 -16.26 -4.24
N THR A 183 6.50 -17.27 -3.43
CA THR A 183 6.03 -17.14 -2.04
C THR A 183 7.06 -17.59 -1.01
N ALA A 184 8.24 -18.05 -1.45
CA ALA A 184 9.25 -18.60 -0.56
C ALA A 184 9.99 -17.52 0.25
N ALA A 185 10.13 -16.32 -0.30
CA ALA A 185 10.67 -15.13 0.35
C ALA A 185 10.27 -13.86 -0.41
N GLY A 186 10.47 -12.70 0.22
CA GLY A 186 10.27 -11.37 -0.36
C GLY A 186 11.10 -10.34 0.40
N SER A 187 10.93 -9.07 0.06
CA SER A 187 11.63 -7.96 0.71
C SER A 187 10.67 -6.85 1.04
N VAL A 188 10.87 -6.23 2.20
CA VAL A 188 10.13 -5.04 2.64
C VAL A 188 11.16 -3.96 2.94
N LEU A 189 10.96 -2.77 2.39
CA LEU A 189 11.79 -1.60 2.71
C LEU A 189 11.07 -0.77 3.76
N MET A 190 11.82 -0.32 4.76
CA MET A 190 11.30 0.52 5.84
C MET A 190 12.19 1.76 5.98
N PHE A 191 11.57 2.93 6.12
CA PHE A 191 12.27 4.22 6.27
C PHE A 191 11.62 5.05 7.38
N GLY A 192 12.42 5.75 8.16
CA GLY A 192 11.93 6.63 9.23
C GLY A 192 11.27 5.88 10.39
N GLY A 193 10.54 6.62 11.23
CA GLY A 193 9.75 6.05 12.33
C GLY A 193 10.58 5.24 13.34
N GLY A 194 11.85 5.60 13.54
CA GLY A 194 12.77 4.90 14.44
C GLY A 194 13.39 3.62 13.87
N VAL A 195 13.30 3.34 12.57
CA VAL A 195 14.03 2.24 11.93
C VAL A 195 15.52 2.59 11.78
N LYS A 196 16.42 1.62 12.02
CA LYS A 196 17.87 1.82 11.86
C LYS A 196 18.24 2.10 10.40
N PRO A 197 18.93 3.21 10.09
CA PRO A 197 19.36 3.51 8.73
C PRO A 197 20.43 2.51 8.27
N GLY A 198 20.37 2.10 6.99
CA GLY A 198 21.36 1.21 6.38
C GLY A 198 21.38 -0.22 6.95
N HIS A 199 20.35 -0.63 7.70
CA HIS A 199 20.28 -1.94 8.30
C HIS A 199 19.60 -2.98 7.37
N LEU A 200 20.18 -4.17 7.29
CA LEU A 200 19.60 -5.35 6.62
C LEU A 200 19.25 -6.40 7.67
N PHE A 201 17.98 -6.85 7.67
CA PHE A 201 17.50 -7.90 8.55
C PHE A 201 17.06 -9.12 7.74
N GLY A 202 17.54 -10.30 8.13
CA GLY A 202 17.26 -11.56 7.43
C GLY A 202 18.18 -11.80 6.23
N ARG A 203 18.27 -13.07 5.82
CA ARG A 203 19.04 -13.48 4.63
C ARG A 203 18.31 -14.59 3.88
N THR A 204 18.29 -14.51 2.55
CA THR A 204 17.86 -15.59 1.66
C THR A 204 19.06 -16.31 1.05
N ALA A 205 18.87 -17.56 0.62
CA ALA A 205 19.88 -18.30 -0.12
C ALA A 205 20.23 -17.60 -1.44
N ASP A 206 21.51 -17.62 -1.81
CA ASP A 206 22.03 -17.02 -3.04
C ASP A 206 21.52 -17.77 -4.29
N GLU A 207 21.21 -19.06 -4.13
CA GLU A 207 20.70 -19.93 -5.17
C GLU A 207 19.28 -20.43 -4.87
N ARG A 208 18.62 -20.94 -5.93
CA ARG A 208 17.27 -21.51 -5.79
C ARG A 208 17.25 -22.62 -4.74
N PRO A 209 16.21 -22.69 -3.91
CA PRO A 209 14.91 -22.02 -4.07
C PRO A 209 14.82 -20.61 -3.48
N CYS A 210 15.95 -19.93 -3.17
CA CYS A 210 16.00 -18.57 -2.64
C CYS A 210 15.14 -18.38 -1.38
N LYS A 211 15.11 -19.41 -0.54
CA LYS A 211 14.39 -19.40 0.75
C LYS A 211 15.18 -18.61 1.78
N THR A 212 14.49 -18.14 2.81
CA THR A 212 15.13 -17.56 4.00
C THR A 212 16.00 -18.59 4.70
N ILE A 213 17.25 -18.23 4.99
CA ILE A 213 18.28 -19.06 5.63
C ILE A 213 18.77 -18.49 6.96
N ALA A 214 18.50 -17.22 7.27
CA ALA A 214 18.79 -16.61 8.57
C ALA A 214 17.78 -15.51 8.90
N ASP A 215 17.50 -15.32 10.18
CA ASP A 215 16.68 -14.26 10.79
C ASP A 215 15.37 -13.95 10.02
N PRO A 216 14.43 -14.90 9.96
CA PRO A 216 13.22 -14.73 9.18
C PRO A 216 12.31 -13.64 9.75
N ALA A 217 12.05 -12.62 8.94
CA ALA A 217 10.98 -11.65 9.18
C ALA A 217 9.64 -12.23 8.68
N THR A 218 8.87 -12.87 9.56
CA THR A 218 7.53 -13.34 9.20
C THR A 218 6.57 -12.16 9.06
N ILE A 219 5.49 -12.30 8.28
CA ILE A 219 4.45 -11.25 8.17
C ILE A 219 3.87 -10.90 9.54
N THR A 220 3.72 -11.91 10.42
CA THR A 220 3.16 -11.70 11.77
C THR A 220 4.09 -10.87 12.64
N ASP A 221 5.40 -11.12 12.58
CA ASP A 221 6.41 -10.38 13.34
C ASP A 221 6.68 -8.99 12.74
N LEU A 222 6.59 -8.84 11.42
CA LEU A 222 6.65 -7.55 10.75
C LEU A 222 5.48 -6.65 11.19
N HIS A 223 4.25 -7.18 11.20
CA HIS A 223 3.10 -6.44 11.74
C HIS A 223 3.32 -6.07 13.21
N ALA A 224 3.79 -7.01 14.04
CA ALA A 224 4.12 -6.72 15.43
C ALA A 224 5.16 -5.60 15.58
N THR A 225 6.16 -5.55 14.68
CA THR A 225 7.18 -4.51 14.63
C THR A 225 6.58 -3.15 14.30
N ILE A 226 5.70 -3.08 13.29
CA ILE A 226 4.98 -1.84 12.92
C ILE A 226 4.09 -1.37 14.07
N PHE A 227 3.32 -2.27 14.69
CA PHE A 227 2.50 -1.93 15.86
C PHE A 227 3.33 -1.45 17.04
N HIS A 228 4.46 -2.10 17.31
CA HIS A 228 5.38 -1.69 18.36
C HIS A 228 5.92 -0.27 18.13
N ALA A 229 6.30 0.06 16.88
CA ALA A 229 6.73 1.43 16.51
C ALA A 229 5.62 2.48 16.73
N MET A 230 4.34 2.07 16.62
CA MET A 230 3.18 2.92 16.91
C MET A 230 2.78 2.94 18.40
N GLY A 231 3.51 2.22 19.28
CA GLY A 231 3.15 2.09 20.70
C GLY A 231 1.94 1.18 20.97
N ILE A 232 1.57 0.33 20.01
CA ILE A 232 0.45 -0.61 20.13
C ILE A 232 0.99 -2.00 20.47
N PRO A 233 0.52 -2.64 21.57
CA PRO A 233 1.00 -3.97 21.92
C PRO A 233 0.49 -5.02 20.90
N PRO A 234 1.28 -6.06 20.56
CA PRO A 234 0.85 -7.10 19.60
C PRO A 234 -0.43 -7.85 19.99
N THR A 235 -0.75 -7.87 21.28
CA THR A 235 -1.95 -8.48 21.89
C THR A 235 -3.17 -7.57 21.87
N HIS A 236 -3.04 -6.32 21.41
CA HIS A 236 -4.17 -5.42 21.26
C HIS A 236 -5.22 -6.06 20.35
N HIS A 237 -6.49 -5.96 20.76
CA HIS A 237 -7.61 -6.47 19.98
C HIS A 237 -8.83 -5.59 20.19
N VAL A 238 -9.72 -5.63 19.21
CA VAL A 238 -11.06 -5.07 19.29
C VAL A 238 -12.07 -6.21 19.20
N THR A 239 -13.20 -6.08 19.89
CA THR A 239 -14.27 -7.08 19.80
C THR A 239 -15.20 -6.73 18.63
N VAL A 240 -15.25 -7.60 17.63
CA VAL A 240 -16.16 -7.49 16.49
C VAL A 240 -17.08 -8.70 16.51
N GLU A 241 -18.40 -8.47 16.55
CA GLU A 241 -19.40 -9.55 16.59
C GLU A 241 -19.11 -10.61 17.69
N GLN A 242 -18.79 -10.15 18.91
CA GLN A 242 -18.44 -10.99 20.07
C GLN A 242 -17.15 -11.83 19.90
N ARG A 243 -16.36 -11.60 18.84
CA ARG A 243 -15.08 -12.27 18.61
C ARG A 243 -13.92 -11.28 18.72
N PRO A 244 -12.79 -11.66 19.32
CA PRO A 244 -11.61 -10.82 19.33
C PRO A 244 -10.99 -10.75 17.93
N PHE A 245 -10.75 -9.54 17.45
CA PHE A 245 -9.97 -9.26 16.26
C PHE A 245 -8.64 -8.62 16.69
N PHE A 246 -7.58 -9.43 16.67
CA PHE A 246 -6.24 -9.02 17.12
C PHE A 246 -5.53 -8.16 16.07
N ALA A 247 -4.71 -7.24 16.55
CA ALA A 247 -3.82 -6.42 15.72
C ALA A 247 -2.82 -7.27 14.93
N THR A 248 -2.29 -8.34 15.55
CA THR A 248 -1.45 -9.34 14.89
C THR A 248 -2.16 -10.68 14.80
N LYS A 249 -1.72 -11.60 13.93
CA LYS A 249 -2.32 -12.93 13.82
C LYS A 249 -2.38 -13.63 15.19
N ASP A 250 -3.60 -13.80 15.69
CA ASP A 250 -3.92 -14.36 17.01
C ASP A 250 -3.23 -13.68 18.20
N GLY A 251 -2.73 -12.45 18.05
CA GLY A 251 -2.00 -11.72 19.09
C GLY A 251 -0.59 -12.25 19.40
N LYS A 252 -0.03 -13.09 18.53
CA LYS A 252 1.21 -13.86 18.80
C LYS A 252 2.47 -13.29 18.14
N GLY A 253 2.39 -12.14 17.48
CA GLY A 253 3.56 -11.57 16.80
C GLY A 253 4.62 -11.04 17.75
N ASN A 254 5.88 -11.28 17.43
CA ASN A 254 7.04 -10.81 18.19
C ASN A 254 7.73 -9.69 17.41
N PRO A 255 7.82 -8.45 17.94
CA PRO A 255 8.53 -7.38 17.27
C PRO A 255 10.00 -7.75 16.97
N LEU A 256 10.43 -7.47 15.75
CA LEU A 256 11.78 -7.73 15.25
C LEU A 256 12.75 -6.70 15.86
N ARG A 257 13.27 -7.00 17.05
CA ARG A 257 14.11 -6.09 17.87
C ARG A 257 15.37 -5.57 17.18
N GLY A 258 15.82 -6.22 16.10
CA GLY A 258 16.97 -5.77 15.31
C GLY A 258 16.69 -4.55 14.44
N ILE A 259 15.45 -4.32 14.04
CA ILE A 259 15.07 -3.34 13.01
C ILE A 259 14.97 -1.91 13.55
N LEU A 260 14.43 -1.75 14.76
CA LEU A 260 14.21 -0.44 15.39
C LEU A 260 15.47 0.00 16.15
N ALA A 261 15.71 1.32 16.16
CA ALA A 261 16.83 2.01 16.81
C ALA A 261 16.69 2.07 18.33
#